data_AF-A0A5C4WEH0-F1
#
_entry.id   AF-A0A5C4WEH0-F1
#
_cell.length_a   1.000
_cell.length_b   1.000
_cell.length_c   1.000
_cell.angle_alpha   90.00
_cell.angle_beta   90.00
_cell.angle_gamma   90.00
#
_symmetry.space_group_name_H-M   'P 1'
#
loop_
_entity.id
_entity.type
_entity.pdbx_description
1 polymer ?
#
loop_
_entity_poly.entity_id
_entity_poly.type
_entity_poly.pdbx_seq_one_letter_code
_entity_poly.pdbx_strand_id
1 'polypeptide(L)'
;MRFGYYLTEPKGPDPIGGLRDQIAQAADDGFTSAWLSNIFGLDALTALAAAGSQVSGPREPGIELGTAVVPTYPRHPAALAQQAMTANAALGGRLALGVGLSHQLVIEGMYGQSFERPYRHMKEYLDVLLPASRGEHVEYAGETLKVNLRLSTPGAGFPVLVAALGPRMLKLAGTVADGTVLWMTGPKTVARHVAPTITAAAAEAGREAPRIVCALPICVTDDPAAALERANQVYEVYGQLPSYRAMLDREGAATPGDVAIIGDEAAVLARLDELRQAGVTDFVGAVFSGKERTRSLLISAAKG
;
A
#
# COMPACT_ATOMS: atom_id res chain seq x y z
N MET A 1 -9.04 6.63 -12.60
CA MET A 1 -8.16 6.28 -11.46
C MET A 1 -9.06 6.11 -10.24
N ARG A 2 -8.83 5.07 -9.43
CA ARG A 2 -9.54 4.84 -8.17
C ARG A 2 -8.99 5.79 -7.09
N PHE A 3 -9.85 6.26 -6.19
CA PHE A 3 -9.46 7.15 -5.10
C PHE A 3 -9.64 6.46 -3.76
N GLY A 4 -8.54 6.34 -3.02
CA GLY A 4 -8.49 5.78 -1.69
C GLY A 4 -8.11 6.80 -0.62
N TYR A 5 -8.41 6.43 0.62
CA TYR A 5 -8.09 7.22 1.80
C TYR A 5 -7.03 6.50 2.65
N TYR A 6 -5.98 7.22 3.06
CA TYR A 6 -4.99 6.65 3.97
C TYR A 6 -5.50 6.78 5.41
N LEU A 7 -5.75 5.65 6.06
CA LEU A 7 -6.23 5.58 7.44
C LEU A 7 -5.12 6.02 8.40
N THR A 8 -5.50 6.74 9.44
CA THR A 8 -4.59 7.11 10.51
C THR A 8 -4.88 6.28 11.74
N GLU A 9 -3.82 5.85 12.43
CA GLU A 9 -3.97 5.13 13.69
C GLU A 9 -4.63 6.05 14.74
N PRO A 10 -5.85 5.73 15.21
CA PRO A 10 -6.52 6.58 16.17
C PRO A 10 -5.77 6.59 17.50
N LYS A 11 -5.71 7.77 18.12
CA LYS A 11 -5.18 7.93 19.49
C LYS A 11 -6.32 7.78 20.49
N GLY A 12 -6.06 7.16 21.63
CA GLY A 12 -7.03 7.07 22.73
C GLY A 12 -7.34 5.63 23.16
N PRO A 13 -8.33 5.45 24.05
CA PRO A 13 -8.61 4.16 24.68
C PRO A 13 -9.34 3.15 23.77
N ASP A 14 -10.00 3.60 22.70
CA ASP A 14 -10.68 2.74 21.72
C ASP A 14 -10.14 2.95 20.29
N PRO A 15 -8.92 2.44 20.00
CA PRO A 15 -8.32 2.61 18.68
C PRO A 15 -9.02 1.80 17.58
N ILE A 16 -9.76 0.74 17.91
CA ILE A 16 -10.49 -0.05 16.91
C ILE A 16 -11.81 0.63 16.53
N GLY A 17 -12.54 1.17 17.50
CA GLY A 17 -13.74 1.99 17.22
C GLY A 17 -13.41 3.22 16.38
N GLY A 18 -12.33 3.94 16.72
CA GLY A 18 -11.89 5.09 15.92
C GLY A 18 -11.46 4.72 14.49
N LEU A 19 -10.96 3.50 14.27
CA LEU A 19 -10.61 3.01 12.94
C LEU A 19 -11.87 2.62 12.16
N ARG A 20 -12.84 1.97 12.82
CA ARG A 20 -14.15 1.65 12.23
C ARG A 20 -14.83 2.92 11.74
N ASP A 21 -14.84 3.97 12.57
CA ASP A 21 -15.49 5.24 12.23
C ASP A 21 -14.79 5.93 11.04
N GLN A 22 -13.45 5.89 10.97
CA GLN A 22 -12.72 6.37 9.79
C GLN A 22 -13.05 5.58 8.51
N ILE A 23 -13.16 4.25 8.61
CA ILE A 23 -13.51 3.38 7.47
C ILE A 23 -14.94 3.64 7.01
N ALA A 24 -15.90 3.75 7.95
CA ALA A 24 -17.29 4.08 7.66
C ALA A 24 -17.41 5.44 6.97
N GLN A 25 -16.76 6.47 7.52
CA GLN A 25 -16.76 7.79 6.90
C GLN A 25 -16.13 7.76 5.50
N ALA A 26 -15.04 7.02 5.29
CA ALA A 26 -14.44 6.90 3.96
C ALA A 26 -15.38 6.20 2.97
N ALA A 27 -16.14 5.20 3.41
CA ALA A 27 -17.14 4.52 2.58
C ALA A 27 -18.30 5.46 2.21
N ASP A 28 -18.84 6.21 3.17
CA ASP A 28 -19.95 7.15 2.98
C ASP A 28 -19.55 8.32 2.07
N ASP A 29 -18.30 8.76 2.17
CA ASP A 29 -17.70 9.78 1.31
C ASP A 29 -17.48 9.31 -0.13
N GLY A 30 -17.63 8.01 -0.40
CA GLY A 30 -17.57 7.42 -1.73
C GLY A 30 -16.19 6.96 -2.19
N PHE A 31 -15.17 6.96 -1.31
CA PHE A 31 -13.85 6.42 -1.60
C PHE A 31 -13.95 4.93 -1.97
N THR A 32 -13.12 4.48 -2.91
CA THR A 32 -13.13 3.10 -3.39
C THR A 32 -12.29 2.16 -2.53
N SER A 33 -11.35 2.70 -1.75
CA SER A 33 -10.47 1.92 -0.88
C SER A 33 -9.99 2.71 0.33
N ALA A 34 -9.64 2.04 1.42
CA ALA A 34 -8.96 2.63 2.57
C ALA A 34 -7.75 1.78 2.97
N TRP A 35 -6.63 2.44 3.29
CA TRP A 35 -5.35 1.75 3.46
C TRP A 35 -4.73 2.03 4.83
N LEU A 36 -4.18 1.00 5.48
CA LEU A 36 -3.52 1.12 6.78
C LEU A 36 -2.09 0.57 6.73
N SER A 37 -1.14 1.34 7.23
CA SER A 37 0.26 0.92 7.34
C SER A 37 0.48 -0.04 8.52
N ASN A 38 1.31 -1.06 8.33
CA ASN A 38 1.77 -1.93 9.41
C ASN A 38 3.16 -1.50 9.89
N ILE A 39 3.23 -0.59 10.87
CA ILE A 39 4.49 -0.10 11.44
C ILE A 39 4.64 -0.61 12.90
N PHE A 40 4.73 0.27 13.89
CA PHE A 40 4.98 -0.06 15.31
C PHE A 40 3.76 0.18 16.21
N GLY A 41 2.59 0.39 15.62
CA GLY A 41 1.32 0.51 16.30
C GLY A 41 0.44 -0.71 16.06
N LEU A 42 -0.83 -0.48 15.72
CA LEU A 42 -1.77 -1.55 15.37
C LEU A 42 -1.21 -2.49 14.27
N ASP A 43 -1.41 -3.79 14.45
CA ASP A 43 -1.25 -4.77 13.36
C ASP A 43 -2.33 -4.49 12.30
N ALA A 44 -1.91 -4.07 11.11
CA ALA A 44 -2.83 -3.49 10.14
C ALA A 44 -3.87 -4.51 9.66
N LEU A 45 -3.47 -5.75 9.44
CA LEU A 45 -4.37 -6.79 8.95
C LEU A 45 -5.43 -7.15 10.00
N THR A 46 -5.01 -7.33 11.25
CA THR A 46 -5.92 -7.60 12.37
C THR A 46 -6.86 -6.43 12.64
N ALA A 47 -6.32 -5.21 12.64
CA ALA A 47 -7.11 -4.00 12.88
C ALA A 47 -8.14 -3.76 11.78
N LEU A 48 -7.77 -3.94 10.50
CA LEU A 48 -8.71 -3.85 9.39
C LEU A 48 -9.81 -4.91 9.48
N ALA A 49 -9.49 -6.17 9.82
CA ALA A 49 -10.50 -7.20 10.01
C ALA A 49 -11.47 -6.86 11.16
N ALA A 50 -10.93 -6.43 12.31
CA ALA A 50 -11.72 -6.11 13.48
C ALA A 50 -12.63 -4.89 13.28
N ALA A 51 -12.10 -3.81 12.72
CA ALA A 51 -12.84 -2.57 12.48
C ALA A 51 -13.75 -2.67 11.25
N GLY A 52 -13.20 -3.17 10.14
CA GLY A 52 -13.85 -3.19 8.83
C GLY A 52 -14.99 -4.19 8.70
N SER A 53 -14.99 -5.29 9.47
CA SER A 53 -16.09 -6.28 9.47
C SER A 53 -17.42 -5.71 9.93
N GLN A 54 -17.39 -4.60 10.68
CA GLN A 54 -18.59 -3.90 11.16
C GLN A 54 -19.04 -2.78 10.22
N VAL A 55 -18.27 -2.48 9.17
CA VAL A 55 -18.56 -1.38 8.25
C VAL A 55 -19.26 -1.91 7.02
N SER A 56 -20.50 -1.47 6.85
CA SER A 56 -21.24 -1.52 5.58
C SER A 56 -21.10 -0.17 4.85
N GLY A 57 -21.42 -0.12 3.56
CA GLY A 57 -21.40 1.12 2.81
C GLY A 57 -22.32 1.06 1.60
N PRO A 58 -22.48 2.18 0.86
CA PRO A 58 -23.42 2.26 -0.27
C PRO A 58 -22.96 1.48 -1.51
N ARG A 59 -21.72 0.97 -1.52
CA ARG A 59 -21.15 0.17 -2.62
C ARG A 59 -21.21 -1.30 -2.25
N GLU A 60 -21.49 -2.14 -3.23
CA GLU A 60 -21.31 -3.60 -3.13
C GLU A 60 -19.98 -4.00 -3.79
N PRO A 61 -19.13 -4.84 -3.15
CA PRO A 61 -19.31 -5.44 -1.83
C PRO A 61 -18.98 -4.50 -0.64
N GLY A 62 -18.48 -3.30 -0.93
CA GLY A 62 -18.10 -2.28 0.06
C GLY A 62 -16.79 -1.58 -0.30
N ILE A 63 -16.28 -0.75 0.61
CA ILE A 63 -14.94 -0.15 0.46
C ILE A 63 -13.87 -1.24 0.57
N GLU A 64 -12.94 -1.28 -0.40
CA GLU A 64 -11.77 -2.18 -0.35
C GLU A 64 -10.84 -1.76 0.80
N LEU A 65 -10.32 -2.70 1.57
CA LEU A 65 -9.43 -2.44 2.70
C LEU A 65 -8.05 -3.02 2.43
N GLY A 66 -7.06 -2.13 2.39
CA GLY A 66 -5.71 -2.46 1.96
C GLY A 66 -4.65 -2.33 3.05
N THR A 67 -3.66 -3.22 3.07
CA THR A 67 -2.47 -3.05 3.91
C THR A 67 -1.35 -2.32 3.15
N ALA A 68 -0.67 -1.37 3.78
CA ALA A 68 0.39 -0.56 3.15
C ALA A 68 1.68 -0.48 4.01
N VAL A 69 2.45 -1.54 4.23
CA VAL A 69 2.26 -2.95 3.84
C VAL A 69 2.67 -3.87 5.01
N VAL A 70 2.19 -5.10 5.03
CA VAL A 70 2.59 -6.10 6.04
C VAL A 70 4.04 -6.54 5.79
N PRO A 71 4.95 -6.48 6.78
CA PRO A 71 6.33 -6.91 6.59
C PRO A 71 6.42 -8.44 6.47
N THR A 72 7.17 -8.91 5.48
CA THR A 72 7.29 -10.35 5.15
C THR A 72 8.23 -11.11 6.06
N TYR A 73 9.28 -10.48 6.58
CA TYR A 73 10.28 -11.16 7.42
C TYR A 73 9.71 -11.69 8.75
N PRO A 74 8.92 -10.92 9.52
CA PRO A 74 8.43 -11.39 10.82
C PRO A 74 7.41 -12.54 10.77
N ARG A 75 6.92 -12.95 9.59
CA ARG A 75 5.82 -13.90 9.45
C ARG A 75 6.10 -14.92 8.35
N HIS A 76 5.96 -16.21 8.65
CA HIS A 76 6.02 -17.26 7.64
C HIS A 76 4.94 -17.04 6.55
N PRO A 77 5.22 -17.22 5.23
CA PRO A 77 4.27 -16.89 4.16
C PRO A 77 2.95 -17.66 4.24
N ALA A 78 2.99 -18.95 4.63
CA ALA A 78 1.76 -19.71 4.83
C ALA A 78 0.93 -19.23 6.04
N ALA A 79 1.59 -18.73 7.10
CA ALA A 79 0.88 -18.16 8.24
C ALA A 79 0.23 -16.82 7.84
N LEU A 80 0.93 -16.00 7.05
CA LEU A 80 0.35 -14.76 6.51
C LEU A 80 -0.82 -15.06 5.56
N ALA A 81 -0.72 -16.08 4.71
CA ALA A 81 -1.83 -16.51 3.86
C ALA A 81 -3.06 -16.87 4.69
N GLN A 82 -2.89 -17.69 5.73
CA GLN A 82 -3.96 -18.07 6.66
C GLN A 82 -4.59 -16.85 7.35
N GLN A 83 -3.77 -15.92 7.83
CA GLN A 83 -4.23 -14.68 8.45
C GLN A 83 -5.03 -13.83 7.47
N ALA A 84 -4.52 -13.65 6.25
CA ALA A 84 -5.15 -12.84 5.22
C ALA A 84 -6.46 -13.45 4.72
N MET A 85 -6.53 -14.77 4.55
CA MET A 85 -7.78 -15.48 4.23
C MET A 85 -8.84 -15.29 5.33
N THR A 86 -8.43 -15.42 6.60
CA THR A 86 -9.32 -15.17 7.75
C THR A 86 -9.82 -13.73 7.77
N ALA A 87 -8.93 -12.76 7.57
CA ALA A 87 -9.29 -11.35 7.48
C ALA A 87 -10.24 -11.10 6.30
N ASN A 88 -9.95 -11.65 5.12
CA ASN A 88 -10.78 -11.49 3.93
C ASN A 88 -12.19 -12.07 4.13
N ALA A 89 -12.30 -13.22 4.81
CA ALA A 89 -13.58 -13.80 5.19
C ALA A 89 -14.37 -12.86 6.12
N ALA A 90 -13.72 -12.30 7.15
CA ALA A 90 -14.34 -11.32 8.06
C ALA A 90 -14.75 -10.02 7.34
N LEU A 91 -14.00 -9.64 6.30
CA LEU A 91 -14.26 -8.47 5.49
C LEU A 91 -15.26 -8.71 4.35
N GLY A 92 -15.75 -9.94 4.15
CA GLY A 92 -16.67 -10.25 3.05
C GLY A 92 -16.03 -10.07 1.67
N GLY A 93 -14.76 -10.43 1.50
CA GLY A 93 -14.08 -10.37 0.21
C GLY A 93 -13.46 -9.01 -0.16
N ARG A 94 -13.38 -8.07 0.80
CA ARG A 94 -12.91 -6.69 0.56
C ARG A 94 -11.41 -6.47 0.81
N LEU A 95 -10.63 -7.52 1.09
CA LEU A 95 -9.21 -7.36 1.40
C LEU A 95 -8.38 -7.10 0.13
N ALA A 96 -7.42 -6.17 0.22
CA ALA A 96 -6.25 -6.11 -0.64
C ALA A 96 -4.98 -6.25 0.21
N LEU A 97 -4.25 -7.35 0.07
CA LEU A 97 -3.07 -7.62 0.89
C LEU A 97 -1.83 -6.99 0.25
N GLY A 98 -1.41 -5.83 0.76
CA GLY A 98 -0.08 -5.30 0.47
C GLY A 98 0.98 -5.91 1.38
N VAL A 99 2.06 -6.42 0.79
CA VAL A 99 3.23 -7.01 1.49
C VAL A 99 4.53 -6.31 1.09
N GLY A 100 5.52 -6.32 1.97
CA GLY A 100 6.84 -5.74 1.66
C GLY A 100 7.94 -6.20 2.60
N LEU A 101 9.18 -5.89 2.22
CA LEU A 101 10.36 -6.34 2.96
C LEU A 101 10.57 -5.59 4.29
N SER A 102 9.91 -4.45 4.51
CA SER A 102 10.36 -3.44 5.49
C SER A 102 11.74 -2.89 5.13
N HIS A 103 12.46 -2.35 6.11
CA HIS A 103 13.79 -1.78 5.97
C HIS A 103 14.81 -2.59 6.74
N GLN A 104 16.05 -2.66 6.23
CA GLN A 104 17.15 -3.40 6.87
C GLN A 104 17.32 -3.03 8.35
N LEU A 105 17.28 -1.74 8.69
CA LEU A 105 17.35 -1.26 10.08
C LEU A 105 16.27 -1.90 10.97
N VAL A 106 15.06 -2.08 10.46
CA VAL A 106 13.96 -2.70 11.22
C VAL A 106 14.18 -4.20 11.33
N ILE A 107 14.51 -4.87 10.23
CA ILE A 107 14.63 -6.33 10.20
C ILE A 107 15.85 -6.82 11.01
N GLU A 108 17.02 -6.23 10.78
CA GLU A 108 18.25 -6.59 11.50
C GLU A 108 18.31 -5.92 12.86
N GLY A 109 18.10 -4.60 12.90
CA GLY A 109 18.33 -3.81 14.11
C GLY A 109 17.25 -3.93 15.18
N MET A 110 16.00 -4.25 14.81
CA MET A 110 14.90 -4.37 15.78
C MET A 110 14.40 -5.80 15.94
N TYR A 111 14.26 -6.56 14.85
CA TYR A 111 13.78 -7.94 14.89
C TYR A 111 14.89 -8.99 14.99
N GLY A 112 16.16 -8.61 14.83
CA GLY A 112 17.30 -9.54 14.92
C GLY A 112 17.31 -10.60 13.82
N GLN A 113 16.63 -10.36 12.69
CA GLN A 113 16.59 -11.27 11.55
C GLN A 113 17.56 -10.82 10.46
N SER A 114 18.09 -11.77 9.68
CA SER A 114 18.95 -11.44 8.55
C SER A 114 18.15 -10.77 7.42
N PHE A 115 18.62 -9.63 6.91
CA PHE A 115 18.08 -8.98 5.71
C PHE A 115 18.86 -9.36 4.44
N GLU A 116 19.64 -10.45 4.49
CA GLU A 116 20.44 -10.89 3.35
C GLU A 116 19.57 -11.33 2.17
N ARG A 117 20.06 -11.04 0.96
CA ARG A 117 19.44 -11.45 -0.31
C ARG A 117 17.93 -11.14 -0.36
N PRO A 118 17.50 -9.88 -0.14
CA PRO A 118 16.09 -9.52 0.02
C PRO A 118 15.22 -9.82 -1.21
N TYR A 119 15.80 -9.78 -2.40
CA TYR A 119 15.11 -10.21 -3.62
C TYR A 119 14.73 -11.70 -3.58
N ARG A 120 15.66 -12.55 -3.10
CA ARG A 120 15.39 -13.98 -2.97
C ARG A 120 14.32 -14.23 -1.93
N HIS A 121 14.43 -13.58 -0.76
CA HIS A 121 13.40 -13.64 0.28
C HIS A 121 12.03 -13.38 -0.32
N MET A 122 11.83 -12.23 -0.98
CA MET A 122 10.53 -11.91 -1.57
C MET A 122 10.09 -12.93 -2.62
N LYS A 123 11.00 -13.42 -3.47
CA LYS A 123 10.66 -14.42 -4.49
C LYS A 123 10.14 -15.71 -3.86
N GLU A 124 10.90 -16.33 -2.95
CA GLU A 124 10.48 -17.57 -2.28
C GLU A 124 9.22 -17.36 -1.45
N TYR A 125 9.08 -16.17 -0.85
CA TYR A 125 7.90 -15.79 -0.08
C TYR A 125 6.64 -15.76 -0.96
N LEU A 126 6.71 -15.14 -2.14
CA LEU A 126 5.59 -15.06 -3.08
C LEU A 126 5.28 -16.41 -3.74
N ASP A 127 6.30 -17.22 -4.03
CA ASP A 127 6.13 -18.58 -4.55
C ASP A 127 5.29 -19.46 -3.60
N VAL A 128 5.29 -19.15 -2.28
CA VAL A 128 4.43 -19.81 -1.29
C VAL A 128 3.14 -19.05 -0.99
N LEU A 129 3.22 -17.74 -0.77
CA LEU A 129 2.08 -16.91 -0.34
C LEU A 129 0.95 -16.93 -1.37
N LEU A 130 1.27 -16.76 -2.65
CA LEU A 130 0.28 -16.61 -3.72
C LEU A 130 -0.57 -17.88 -3.95
N PRO A 131 0.00 -19.09 -4.10
CA PRO A 131 -0.83 -20.30 -4.18
C PRO A 131 -1.57 -20.58 -2.87
N ALA A 132 -0.94 -20.37 -1.71
CA ALA A 132 -1.60 -20.56 -0.42
C ALA A 132 -2.83 -19.64 -0.25
N SER A 133 -2.74 -18.36 -0.66
CA SER A 133 -3.86 -17.42 -0.57
C SER A 133 -5.02 -17.74 -1.52
N ARG A 134 -4.77 -18.53 -2.57
CA ARG A 134 -5.80 -19.09 -3.46
C ARG A 134 -6.39 -20.41 -2.96
N GLY A 135 -5.95 -20.92 -1.81
CA GLY A 135 -6.40 -22.20 -1.24
C GLY A 135 -5.82 -23.43 -1.95
N GLU A 136 -4.77 -23.24 -2.75
CA GLU A 136 -4.07 -24.31 -3.46
C GLU A 136 -3.20 -25.12 -2.49
N HIS A 137 -2.89 -26.35 -2.88
CA HIS A 137 -1.83 -27.10 -2.20
C HIS A 137 -0.48 -26.52 -2.61
N VAL A 138 0.35 -26.20 -1.63
CA VAL A 138 1.70 -25.66 -1.84
C VAL A 138 2.71 -26.72 -1.50
N GLU A 139 3.45 -27.17 -2.51
CA GLU A 139 4.67 -27.95 -2.36
C GLU A 139 5.83 -27.12 -2.94
N TYR A 140 6.67 -26.59 -2.06
CA TYR A 140 7.75 -25.69 -2.41
C TYR A 140 9.03 -26.05 -1.64
N ALA A 141 10.16 -26.11 -2.35
CA ALA A 141 11.48 -26.32 -1.78
C ALA A 141 12.46 -25.32 -2.42
N GLY A 142 12.60 -24.17 -1.78
CA GLY A 142 13.58 -23.13 -2.11
C GLY A 142 14.89 -23.31 -1.33
N GLU A 143 15.76 -22.31 -1.40
CA GLU A 143 17.03 -22.34 -0.68
C GLU A 143 16.86 -22.00 0.81
N THR A 144 15.92 -21.11 1.12
CA THR A 144 15.69 -20.63 2.50
C THR A 144 14.36 -21.08 3.09
N LEU A 145 13.45 -21.59 2.25
CA LEU A 145 12.10 -21.95 2.64
C LEU A 145 11.70 -23.32 2.07
N LYS A 146 11.11 -24.17 2.91
CA LYS A 146 10.50 -25.43 2.50
C LYS A 146 9.10 -25.54 3.07
N VAL A 147 8.11 -25.79 2.22
CA VAL A 147 6.70 -25.83 2.57
C VAL A 147 6.02 -27.00 1.86
N ASN A 148 5.21 -27.76 2.58
CA ASN A 148 4.28 -28.72 2.03
C ASN A 148 3.00 -28.65 2.87
N LEU A 149 1.98 -27.94 2.38
CA LEU A 149 0.72 -27.75 3.11
C LEU A 149 -0.44 -27.39 2.19
N ARG A 150 -1.66 -27.52 2.71
CA ARG A 150 -2.87 -26.94 2.14
C ARG A 150 -3.67 -26.31 3.27
N LEU A 151 -4.08 -25.06 3.10
CA LEU A 151 -4.93 -24.38 4.07
C LEU A 151 -6.40 -24.74 3.83
N SER A 152 -7.15 -24.98 4.90
CA SER A 152 -8.61 -25.15 4.88
C SER A 152 -9.36 -23.87 5.29
N THR A 153 -8.63 -22.78 5.52
CA THR A 153 -9.17 -21.49 5.96
C THR A 153 -10.10 -20.90 4.89
N PRO A 154 -11.28 -20.37 5.24
CA PRO A 154 -12.16 -19.70 4.29
C PRO A 154 -11.60 -18.33 3.88
N GLY A 155 -12.17 -17.72 2.84
CA GLY A 155 -11.77 -16.37 2.38
C GLY A 155 -10.56 -16.36 1.43
N ALA A 156 -10.30 -17.47 0.75
CA ALA A 156 -9.34 -17.54 -0.34
C ALA A 156 -9.68 -16.56 -1.47
N GLY A 157 -8.65 -16.05 -2.16
CA GLY A 157 -8.81 -15.13 -3.29
C GLY A 157 -8.99 -13.68 -2.86
N PHE A 158 -7.92 -12.90 -3.00
CA PHE A 158 -7.86 -11.45 -2.80
C PHE A 158 -6.60 -10.93 -3.51
N PRO A 159 -6.57 -9.65 -3.94
CA PRO A 159 -5.37 -9.08 -4.54
C PRO A 159 -4.18 -9.10 -3.57
N VAL A 160 -3.02 -9.54 -4.05
CA VAL A 160 -1.74 -9.44 -3.35
C VAL A 160 -0.86 -8.43 -4.09
N LEU A 161 -0.52 -7.34 -3.41
CA LEU A 161 0.30 -6.25 -3.94
C LEU A 161 1.65 -6.22 -3.24
N VAL A 162 2.73 -5.91 -3.97
CA VAL A 162 4.08 -5.89 -3.42
C VAL A 162 4.57 -4.46 -3.31
N ALA A 163 5.11 -4.05 -2.16
CA ALA A 163 5.83 -2.77 -2.06
C ALA A 163 7.15 -2.85 -2.85
N ALA A 164 7.07 -2.55 -4.15
CA ALA A 164 8.17 -2.68 -5.09
C ALA A 164 8.57 -1.30 -5.63
N LEU A 165 9.81 -0.89 -5.34
CA LEU A 165 10.39 0.37 -5.82
C LEU A 165 11.57 0.13 -6.78
N GLY A 166 12.42 -0.86 -6.49
CA GLY A 166 13.59 -1.19 -7.31
C GLY A 166 13.22 -1.99 -8.57
N PRO A 167 14.02 -1.89 -9.65
CA PRO A 167 13.69 -2.50 -10.94
C PRO A 167 13.50 -4.02 -10.87
N ARG A 168 14.34 -4.74 -10.10
CA ARG A 168 14.19 -6.19 -9.91
C ARG A 168 12.88 -6.54 -9.18
N MET A 169 12.51 -5.76 -8.18
CA MET A 169 11.30 -6.01 -7.40
C MET A 169 10.05 -5.66 -8.21
N LEU A 170 10.09 -4.60 -9.02
CA LEU A 170 9.02 -4.23 -9.95
C LEU A 170 8.80 -5.31 -11.00
N LYS A 171 9.88 -5.87 -11.56
CA LYS A 171 9.79 -7.02 -12.48
C LYS A 171 9.13 -8.21 -11.80
N LEU A 172 9.60 -8.60 -10.60
CA LEU A 172 8.98 -9.69 -9.83
C LEU A 172 7.49 -9.44 -9.59
N ALA A 173 7.12 -8.24 -9.10
CA ALA A 173 5.73 -7.87 -8.86
C ALA A 173 4.87 -7.96 -10.14
N GLY A 174 5.36 -7.43 -11.26
CA GLY A 174 4.65 -7.53 -12.55
C GLY A 174 4.50 -8.97 -13.03
N THR A 175 5.51 -9.82 -12.83
CA THR A 175 5.46 -11.22 -13.24
C THR A 175 4.47 -12.05 -12.42
N VAL A 176 4.35 -11.85 -11.10
CA VAL A 176 3.56 -12.77 -10.24
C VAL A 176 2.45 -12.16 -9.38
N ALA A 177 2.53 -10.88 -9.02
CA ALA A 177 1.60 -10.23 -8.09
C ALA A 177 0.52 -9.41 -8.82
N ASP A 178 -0.52 -8.96 -8.11
CA ASP A 178 -1.63 -8.21 -8.70
C ASP A 178 -1.29 -6.71 -8.88
N GLY A 179 -0.13 -6.28 -8.41
CA GLY A 179 0.33 -4.90 -8.51
C GLY A 179 1.39 -4.51 -7.48
N THR A 180 1.58 -3.20 -7.35
CA THR A 180 2.52 -2.57 -6.41
C THR A 180 1.85 -1.54 -5.51
N VAL A 181 2.36 -1.41 -4.29
CA VAL A 181 2.03 -0.30 -3.37
C VAL A 181 3.25 0.60 -3.24
N LEU A 182 3.08 1.86 -3.63
CA LEU A 182 4.11 2.88 -3.59
C LEU A 182 3.85 3.86 -2.44
N TRP A 183 4.93 4.32 -1.83
CA TRP A 183 4.94 5.44 -0.90
C TRP A 183 6.08 6.39 -1.27
N MET A 184 5.87 7.70 -1.14
CA MET A 184 6.87 8.73 -1.45
C MET A 184 7.48 8.61 -2.86
N THR A 185 6.66 8.25 -3.84
CA THR A 185 7.08 8.09 -5.24
C THR A 185 6.27 9.02 -6.12
N GLY A 186 6.91 10.08 -6.61
CA GLY A 186 6.25 11.11 -7.42
C GLY A 186 5.94 10.69 -8.86
N PRO A 187 5.17 11.50 -9.60
CA PRO A 187 4.66 11.15 -10.92
C PRO A 187 5.76 10.94 -11.98
N LYS A 188 6.89 11.67 -11.92
CA LYS A 188 7.97 11.47 -12.92
C LYS A 188 8.58 10.08 -12.75
N THR A 189 8.79 9.65 -11.52
CA THR A 189 9.32 8.32 -11.17
C THR A 189 8.31 7.24 -11.54
N VAL A 190 7.01 7.47 -11.28
CA VAL A 190 5.98 6.52 -11.72
C VAL A 190 6.00 6.36 -13.24
N ALA A 191 5.94 7.46 -13.99
CA ALA A 191 5.84 7.45 -15.45
C ALA A 191 7.09 6.87 -16.13
N ARG A 192 8.29 7.17 -15.62
CA ARG A 192 9.56 6.82 -16.27
C ARG A 192 10.16 5.50 -15.80
N HIS A 193 9.79 5.05 -14.59
CA HIS A 193 10.43 3.91 -13.95
C HIS A 193 9.42 2.84 -13.51
N VAL A 194 8.41 3.19 -12.71
CA VAL A 194 7.49 2.18 -12.14
C VAL A 194 6.57 1.57 -13.20
N ALA A 195 5.70 2.39 -13.79
CA ALA A 195 4.66 1.94 -14.70
C ALA A 195 5.20 1.17 -15.91
N PRO A 196 6.23 1.65 -16.64
CA PRO A 196 6.78 0.87 -17.75
C PRO A 196 7.43 -0.44 -17.30
N THR A 197 8.13 -0.46 -16.15
CA THR A 197 8.84 -1.67 -15.70
C THR A 197 7.87 -2.77 -15.28
N ILE A 198 6.85 -2.43 -14.47
CA ILE A 198 5.91 -3.43 -13.93
C ILE A 198 4.97 -3.94 -15.04
N THR A 199 4.52 -3.06 -15.93
CA THR A 199 3.62 -3.42 -17.04
C THR A 199 4.33 -4.28 -18.08
N ALA A 200 5.59 -3.97 -18.43
CA ALA A 200 6.37 -4.79 -19.34
C ALA A 200 6.58 -6.22 -18.78
N ALA A 201 6.92 -6.33 -17.49
CA ALA A 201 7.11 -7.64 -16.85
C ALA A 201 5.81 -8.48 -16.79
N ALA A 202 4.65 -7.82 -16.63
CA ALA A 202 3.36 -8.50 -16.70
C ALA A 202 3.02 -8.96 -18.11
N ALA A 203 3.26 -8.12 -19.13
CA ALA A 203 3.05 -8.47 -20.52
C ALA A 203 3.95 -9.63 -20.96
N GLU A 204 5.24 -9.62 -20.58
CA GLU A 204 6.17 -10.73 -20.82
C GLU A 204 5.71 -12.04 -20.16
N ALA A 205 5.00 -11.95 -19.03
CA ALA A 205 4.42 -13.09 -18.33
C ALA A 205 3.02 -13.50 -18.86
N GLY A 206 2.47 -12.81 -19.87
CA GLY A 206 1.14 -13.07 -20.41
C GLY A 206 -0.01 -12.69 -19.46
N ARG A 207 0.21 -11.71 -18.57
CA ARG A 207 -0.74 -11.26 -17.56
C ARG A 207 -1.33 -9.89 -17.91
N GLU A 208 -2.47 -9.59 -17.29
CA GLU A 208 -3.08 -8.26 -17.35
C GLU A 208 -2.19 -7.20 -16.69
N ALA A 209 -2.45 -5.93 -17.02
CA ALA A 209 -1.71 -4.80 -16.47
C ALA A 209 -1.88 -4.74 -14.94
N PRO A 210 -0.77 -4.74 -14.15
CA PRO A 210 -0.86 -4.75 -12.69
C PRO A 210 -1.37 -3.42 -12.12
N ARG A 211 -1.99 -3.47 -10.94
CA ARG A 211 -2.37 -2.25 -10.21
C ARG A 211 -1.13 -1.47 -9.76
N ILE A 212 -1.23 -0.15 -9.81
CA ILE A 212 -0.23 0.77 -9.26
C ILE A 212 -0.96 1.62 -8.22
N VAL A 213 -0.87 1.20 -6.97
CA VAL A 213 -1.40 1.93 -5.81
C VAL A 213 -0.36 2.95 -5.37
N CYS A 214 -0.62 4.23 -5.57
CA CYS A 214 0.29 5.31 -5.22
C CYS A 214 -0.24 6.08 -4.02
N ALA A 215 0.41 5.93 -2.87
CA ALA A 215 0.14 6.70 -1.67
C ALA A 215 1.13 7.87 -1.55
N LEU A 216 0.61 9.08 -1.36
CA LEU A 216 1.42 10.29 -1.15
C LEU A 216 0.78 11.19 -0.09
N PRO A 217 1.59 11.97 0.64
CA PRO A 217 1.07 13.07 1.45
C PRO A 217 0.33 14.09 0.58
N ILE A 218 -0.81 14.58 1.07
CA ILE A 218 -1.63 15.57 0.36
C ILE A 218 -2.18 16.63 1.32
N CYS A 219 -2.20 17.89 0.87
CA CYS A 219 -2.73 19.04 1.61
C CYS A 219 -3.23 20.13 0.64
N VAL A 220 -4.52 20.47 0.74
CA VAL A 220 -5.08 21.66 0.11
C VAL A 220 -4.94 22.85 1.07
N THR A 221 -4.26 23.90 0.64
CA THR A 221 -3.89 25.06 1.47
C THR A 221 -3.59 26.29 0.62
N ASP A 222 -3.84 27.47 1.17
CA ASP A 222 -3.41 28.76 0.59
C ASP A 222 -1.99 29.16 1.06
N ASP A 223 -1.39 28.39 1.97
CA ASP A 223 0.01 28.51 2.40
C ASP A 223 0.79 27.21 2.08
N PRO A 224 1.25 27.04 0.83
CA PRO A 224 2.03 25.87 0.44
C PRO A 224 3.39 25.79 1.14
N ALA A 225 3.98 26.93 1.49
CA ALA A 225 5.31 26.97 2.10
C ALA A 225 5.30 26.36 3.50
N ALA A 226 4.34 26.75 4.35
CA ALA A 226 4.20 26.17 5.69
C ALA A 226 3.82 24.68 5.64
N ALA A 227 2.99 24.28 4.66
CA ALA A 227 2.65 22.87 4.47
C ALA A 227 3.85 22.04 4.00
N LEU A 228 4.70 22.58 3.12
CA LEU A 228 5.94 21.94 2.68
C LEU A 228 6.91 21.74 3.85
N GLU A 229 7.12 22.76 4.68
CA GLU A 229 7.96 22.66 5.88
C GLU A 229 7.45 21.56 6.81
N ARG A 230 6.14 21.54 7.08
CA ARG A 230 5.51 20.48 7.87
C ARG A 230 5.69 19.10 7.26
N ALA A 231 5.52 18.96 5.95
CA ALA A 231 5.72 17.68 5.27
C ALA A 231 7.17 17.19 5.45
N ASN A 232 8.15 18.08 5.32
CA ASN A 232 9.55 17.76 5.51
C ASN A 232 9.86 17.31 6.94
N GLN A 233 9.26 17.95 7.95
CA GLN A 233 9.40 17.54 9.35
C GLN A 233 8.76 16.18 9.62
N VAL A 234 7.53 15.96 9.15
CA VAL A 234 6.77 14.72 9.44
C VAL A 234 7.36 13.51 8.72
N TYR A 235 7.89 13.71 7.52
CA TYR A 235 8.31 12.63 6.63
C TYR A 235 9.82 12.50 6.46
N GLU A 236 10.63 13.24 7.24
CA GLU A 236 12.09 13.29 7.17
C GLU A 236 12.74 11.90 7.05
N VAL A 237 12.29 10.94 7.85
CA VAL A 237 12.82 9.57 7.88
C VAL A 237 12.83 8.90 6.51
N TYR A 238 11.86 9.18 5.65
CA TYR A 238 11.78 8.61 4.31
C TYR A 238 12.88 9.14 3.38
N GLY A 239 13.44 10.32 3.67
CA GLY A 239 14.62 10.83 2.99
C GLY A 239 15.92 10.09 3.35
N GLN A 240 15.94 9.37 4.48
CA GLN A 240 17.13 8.66 4.97
C GLN A 240 17.13 7.17 4.63
N LEU A 241 15.96 6.62 4.31
CA LEU A 241 15.79 5.20 3.98
C LEU A 241 16.21 4.94 2.52
N PRO A 242 17.19 4.05 2.25
CA PRO A 242 17.80 3.91 0.92
C PRO A 242 16.81 3.68 -0.23
N SER A 243 15.77 2.88 0.02
CA SER A 243 14.75 2.57 -1.00
C SER A 243 13.93 3.80 -1.42
N TYR A 244 13.59 4.67 -0.46
CA TYR A 244 12.80 5.88 -0.71
C TYR A 244 13.68 7.01 -1.21
N ARG A 245 14.88 7.18 -0.66
CA ARG A 245 15.90 8.11 -1.17
C ARG A 245 16.14 7.89 -2.66
N ALA A 246 16.29 6.64 -3.09
CA ALA A 246 16.47 6.30 -4.49
C ALA A 246 15.27 6.66 -5.39
N MET A 247 14.03 6.73 -4.86
CA MET A 247 12.86 7.21 -5.61
C MET A 247 12.83 8.74 -5.66
N LEU A 248 13.14 9.40 -4.56
CA LEU A 248 13.26 10.86 -4.50
C LEU A 248 14.34 11.37 -5.48
N ASP A 249 15.48 10.67 -5.57
CA ASP A 249 16.54 10.99 -6.53
C ASP A 249 16.06 10.87 -7.99
N ARG A 250 15.28 9.83 -8.30
CA ARG A 250 14.68 9.64 -9.65
C ARG A 250 13.66 10.72 -9.97
N GLU A 251 12.96 11.24 -8.97
CA GLU A 251 12.01 12.33 -9.11
C GLU A 251 12.71 13.68 -9.33
N GLY A 252 13.95 13.80 -8.83
CA GLY A 252 14.65 15.07 -8.69
C GLY A 252 14.23 15.86 -7.44
N ALA A 253 13.70 15.17 -6.43
CA ALA A 253 13.26 15.73 -5.15
C ALA A 253 14.42 15.76 -4.16
N ALA A 254 14.67 16.89 -3.50
CA ALA A 254 15.69 16.97 -2.44
C ALA A 254 15.15 16.36 -1.14
N THR A 255 13.89 16.60 -0.85
CA THR A 255 13.22 16.24 0.41
C THR A 255 11.92 15.47 0.15
N PRO A 256 11.41 14.71 1.14
CA PRO A 256 10.12 14.02 1.02
C PRO A 256 8.94 14.97 0.75
N GLY A 257 8.99 16.22 1.23
CA GLY A 257 7.97 17.21 0.96
C GLY A 257 7.88 17.61 -0.51
N ASP A 258 8.97 17.52 -1.28
CA ASP A 258 8.96 17.87 -2.71
C ASP A 258 8.10 16.93 -3.57
N VAL A 259 7.77 15.73 -3.05
CA VAL A 259 6.86 14.79 -3.71
C VAL A 259 5.46 14.77 -3.11
N ALA A 260 5.23 15.52 -2.01
CA ALA A 260 3.90 15.73 -1.46
C ALA A 260 3.04 16.57 -2.42
N ILE A 261 1.73 16.32 -2.43
CA ILE A 261 0.78 17.10 -3.22
C ILE A 261 0.28 18.25 -2.35
N ILE A 262 0.81 19.45 -2.58
CA ILE A 262 0.54 20.63 -1.77
C ILE A 262 0.18 21.81 -2.68
N GLY A 263 -0.90 22.52 -2.37
CA GLY A 263 -1.30 23.73 -3.07
C GLY A 263 -2.78 24.05 -2.86
N ASP A 264 -3.29 25.01 -3.63
CA ASP A 264 -4.73 25.23 -3.75
C ASP A 264 -5.41 24.05 -4.50
N GLU A 265 -6.73 24.09 -4.63
CA GLU A 265 -7.49 23.03 -5.30
C GLU A 265 -7.02 22.77 -6.73
N ALA A 266 -6.72 23.83 -7.48
CA ALA A 266 -6.32 23.72 -8.88
C ALA A 266 -4.95 23.04 -9.01
N ALA A 267 -3.98 23.44 -8.18
CA ALA A 267 -2.66 22.84 -8.13
C ALA A 267 -2.74 21.37 -7.71
N VAL A 268 -3.53 21.06 -6.67
CA VAL A 268 -3.70 19.68 -6.20
C VAL A 268 -4.35 18.79 -7.28
N LEU A 269 -5.42 19.26 -7.95
CA LEU A 269 -6.05 18.52 -9.04
C LEU A 269 -5.10 18.28 -10.21
N ALA A 270 -4.28 19.27 -10.58
CA ALA A 270 -3.27 19.11 -11.63
C ALA A 270 -2.26 18.00 -11.28
N ARG A 271 -1.79 17.95 -10.03
CA ARG A 271 -0.87 16.90 -9.56
C ARG A 271 -1.51 15.51 -9.55
N LEU A 272 -2.79 15.41 -9.19
CA LEU A 272 -3.55 14.16 -9.27
C LEU A 272 -3.72 13.69 -10.72
N ASP A 273 -3.91 14.62 -11.65
CA ASP A 273 -3.99 14.31 -13.07
C ASP A 273 -2.65 13.81 -13.64
N GLU A 274 -1.54 14.41 -13.23
CA GLU A 274 -0.21 13.92 -13.59
C GLU A 274 0.03 12.47 -13.14
N LEU A 275 -0.40 12.09 -11.93
CA LEU A 275 -0.31 10.71 -11.46
C LEU A 275 -1.15 9.76 -12.30
N ARG A 276 -2.38 10.17 -12.64
CA ARG A 276 -3.26 9.40 -13.53
C ARG A 276 -2.59 9.18 -14.89
N GLN A 277 -2.03 10.23 -15.48
CA GLN A 277 -1.30 10.15 -16.76
C GLN A 277 -0.02 9.31 -16.66
N ALA A 278 0.64 9.31 -15.50
CA ALA A 278 1.82 8.49 -15.23
C ALA A 278 1.53 6.98 -15.14
N GLY A 279 0.26 6.57 -15.10
CA GLY A 279 -0.17 5.18 -15.03
C GLY A 279 -0.61 4.72 -13.64
N VAL A 280 -0.81 5.63 -12.67
CA VAL A 280 -1.39 5.28 -11.37
C VAL A 280 -2.83 4.79 -11.56
N THR A 281 -3.12 3.60 -11.06
CA THR A 281 -4.47 3.02 -11.11
C THR A 281 -5.30 3.41 -9.90
N ASP A 282 -4.65 3.52 -8.74
CA ASP A 282 -5.27 3.85 -7.45
C ASP A 282 -4.43 4.92 -6.75
N PHE A 283 -4.98 6.12 -6.55
CA PHE A 283 -4.35 7.13 -5.71
C PHE A 283 -4.87 7.02 -4.28
N VAL A 284 -3.98 7.01 -3.29
CA VAL A 284 -4.35 6.96 -1.87
C VAL A 284 -3.83 8.21 -1.15
N GLY A 285 -4.74 9.10 -0.77
CA GLY A 285 -4.39 10.37 -0.14
C GLY A 285 -4.06 10.24 1.34
N ALA A 286 -2.81 10.50 1.72
CA ALA A 286 -2.40 10.64 3.12
C ALA A 286 -2.54 12.11 3.56
N VAL A 287 -3.72 12.46 4.08
CA VAL A 287 -4.05 13.84 4.49
C VAL A 287 -3.32 14.20 5.78
N PHE A 288 -2.27 15.01 5.68
CA PHE A 288 -1.40 15.35 6.81
C PHE A 288 -1.68 16.74 7.41
N SER A 289 -2.40 17.59 6.67
CA SER A 289 -2.86 18.92 7.08
C SER A 289 -4.09 19.31 6.25
N GLY A 290 -4.75 20.43 6.58
CA GLY A 290 -5.89 20.95 5.81
C GLY A 290 -7.04 19.95 5.65
N LYS A 291 -7.34 19.19 6.73
CA LYS A 291 -8.12 17.94 6.66
C LYS A 291 -9.44 18.06 5.91
N GLU A 292 -10.29 19.00 6.29
CA GLU A 292 -11.64 19.16 5.73
C GLU A 292 -11.60 19.57 4.25
N ARG A 293 -10.80 20.58 3.92
CA ARG A 293 -10.66 21.10 2.55
C ARG A 293 -10.05 20.06 1.61
N THR A 294 -9.00 19.37 2.07
CA THR A 294 -8.35 18.29 1.30
C THR A 294 -9.28 17.12 1.08
N ARG A 295 -10.00 16.68 2.12
CA ARG A 295 -10.96 15.58 2.04
C ARG A 295 -12.11 15.93 1.09
N SER A 296 -12.65 17.15 1.18
CA SER A 296 -13.73 17.62 0.29
C SER A 296 -13.31 17.62 -1.18
N LEU A 297 -12.07 18.03 -1.49
CA LEU A 297 -11.53 17.97 -2.84
C LEU A 297 -11.42 16.52 -3.34
N LEU A 298 -10.89 15.62 -2.51
CA LEU A 298 -10.74 14.21 -2.86
C LEU A 298 -12.10 13.52 -3.08
N ILE A 299 -13.12 13.85 -2.28
CA ILE A 299 -14.50 13.37 -2.47
C ILE A 299 -15.04 13.82 -3.83
N SER A 300 -14.80 15.08 -4.18
CA SER A 300 -15.24 15.63 -5.46
C SER A 300 -14.52 14.95 -6.63
N ALA A 301 -13.21 14.73 -6.51
CA ALA A 301 -12.41 14.01 -7.51
C ALA A 301 -12.78 12.52 -7.63
N ALA A 302 -13.25 11.87 -6.56
CA ALA A 302 -13.68 10.48 -6.59
C ALA A 302 -15.03 10.26 -7.29
N LYS A 303 -15.82 11.32 -7.49
CA LYS A 303 -17.13 11.29 -8.17
C LYS A 303 -17.06 11.61 -9.66
N GLY A 304 -16.00 12.30 -10.11
CA GLY A 304 -15.74 12.64 -11.50
C GLY A 304 -14.95 11.57 -12.24
#